data_AF-A0A9D1HYW7-F1
#
_entry.id   AF-A0A9D1HYW7-F1
#
_cell.length_a   1.000
_cell.length_b   1.000
_cell.length_c   1.000
_cell.angle_alpha   90.00
_cell.angle_beta   90.00
_cell.angle_gamma   90.00
#
_symmetry.space_group_name_H-M   'P 1'
#
loop_
_entity.id
_entity.type
_entity.pdbx_description
1 polymer ?
#
loop_
_entity_poly.entity_id
_entity_poly.type
_entity_poly.pdbx_seq_one_letter_code
_entity_poly.pdbx_strand_id
1 'polypeptide(L)'
;MASVTQAAERAALNKLIDYLDNNPEKHIPQIMDLVNKAVPDSVFPTQRAVIGSAIKEHSNWYELIMRAFRLNPAMRSRLLKTLIVDANLLAWPVQQKSREREQCNIPWAILLDPTSACNLHCTGCWAAEYGHKLNLTYEDICSIIDQGRELGTHIYIYTGGEPMVRKADLIKICEKYPDCVFLCFTNATLIDEAFCDEMIRVANFVPAISAEGTEATTDERRGKGTYAKIMHAMELLRERQLPFGISCCWTSANADAVATEEYMDWMIEQGALFCWFFYFMPVGKGATADLMPTAEQREHMYRFIREMRHKKPLFTLDFQNDGEFVGGCIAGGRRYLHINAAGDVEPCVFIHYSNANIHDVSLLDALKSPLFIKYYEGQPFNENLLRPCPMLENPDELGRMVAESGAHGTDLVEPETPEELREKTVAVAEEWKPVAERLWRDEDDEMFKKRHDPYQGLDSVEEHKFERLGRDVEAERAATFTE
;
A
#
# COMPACT_ATOMS: atom_id res chain seq x y z
N MET A 1 -5.06 -6.48 33.74
CA MET A 1 -4.32 -5.21 33.89
C MET A 1 -3.96 -4.60 32.54
N ALA A 2 -3.49 -5.37 31.55
CA ALA A 2 -3.17 -4.86 30.20
C ALA A 2 -4.34 -4.15 29.47
N SER A 3 -5.58 -4.62 29.63
CA SER A 3 -6.76 -4.05 28.94
C SER A 3 -7.20 -2.67 29.47
N VAL A 4 -6.97 -2.37 30.76
CA VAL A 4 -7.33 -1.09 31.36
C VAL A 4 -6.35 0.01 30.93
N THR A 5 -5.06 -0.34 30.80
CA THR A 5 -4.02 0.58 30.31
C THR A 5 -4.26 0.97 28.85
N GLN A 6 -4.54 0.01 27.97
CA GLN A 6 -4.78 0.30 26.54
C GLN A 6 -6.04 1.14 26.30
N ALA A 7 -7.11 0.90 27.08
CA ALA A 7 -8.31 1.73 27.00
C ALA A 7 -8.05 3.19 27.45
N ALA A 8 -7.23 3.38 28.49
CA ALA A 8 -6.83 4.71 28.95
C ALA A 8 -5.92 5.43 27.93
N GLU A 9 -4.95 4.70 27.35
CA GLU A 9 -4.09 5.20 26.26
C GLU A 9 -4.92 5.64 25.05
N ARG A 10 -5.85 4.78 24.58
CA ARG A 10 -6.78 5.11 23.51
C ARG A 10 -7.59 6.36 23.82
N ALA A 11 -8.16 6.46 25.02
CA ALA A 11 -8.92 7.64 25.43
C ALA A 11 -8.07 8.92 25.48
N ALA A 12 -6.82 8.82 25.92
CA ALA A 12 -5.89 9.95 25.94
C ALA A 12 -5.51 10.41 24.52
N LEU A 13 -5.14 9.47 23.64
CA LEU A 13 -4.80 9.75 22.25
C LEU A 13 -6.01 10.31 21.47
N ASN A 14 -7.20 9.74 21.66
CA ASN A 14 -8.43 10.27 21.06
C ASN A 14 -8.72 11.70 21.50
N LYS A 15 -8.47 12.04 22.78
CA LYS A 15 -8.58 13.43 23.26
C LYS A 15 -7.55 14.36 22.63
N LEU A 16 -6.36 13.88 22.29
CA LEU A 16 -5.37 14.68 21.54
C LEU A 16 -5.86 14.96 20.12
N ILE A 17 -6.47 13.95 19.46
CA ILE A 17 -7.10 14.16 18.17
C ILE A 17 -8.26 15.15 18.29
N ASP A 18 -9.15 15.00 19.28
CA ASP A 18 -10.25 15.95 19.53
C ASP A 18 -9.74 17.37 19.79
N TYR A 19 -8.67 17.50 20.59
CA TYR A 19 -8.04 18.78 20.85
C TYR A 19 -7.58 19.43 19.55
N LEU A 20 -6.81 18.69 18.73
CA LEU A 20 -6.36 19.18 17.43
C LEU A 20 -7.54 19.53 16.50
N ASP A 21 -8.53 18.66 16.43
CA ASP A 21 -9.70 18.75 15.54
C ASP A 21 -10.57 20.01 15.80
N ASN A 22 -10.63 20.47 17.05
CA ASN A 22 -11.38 21.66 17.45
C ASN A 22 -10.77 22.97 16.92
N ASN A 23 -9.44 23.04 16.77
CA ASN A 23 -8.76 24.21 16.19
C ASN A 23 -7.38 23.82 15.64
N PRO A 24 -7.35 23.21 14.43
CA PRO A 24 -6.13 22.62 13.89
C PRO A 24 -4.97 23.63 13.78
N GLU A 25 -5.22 24.82 13.23
CA GLU A 25 -4.20 25.87 13.05
C GLU A 25 -3.55 26.30 14.37
N LYS A 26 -4.36 26.46 15.43
CA LYS A 26 -3.87 26.91 16.73
C LYS A 26 -3.16 25.80 17.51
N HIS A 27 -3.62 24.56 17.37
CA HIS A 27 -3.18 23.44 18.22
C HIS A 27 -2.07 22.60 17.59
N ILE A 28 -1.94 22.59 16.26
CA ILE A 28 -0.94 21.81 15.56
C ILE A 28 0.51 22.10 15.98
N PRO A 29 0.94 23.33 16.37
CA PRO A 29 2.32 23.56 16.81
C PRO A 29 2.68 22.80 18.10
N GLN A 30 1.70 22.42 18.91
CA GLN A 30 1.89 21.74 20.20
C GLN A 30 1.61 20.23 20.12
N ILE A 31 1.04 19.74 19.02
CA ILE A 31 0.53 18.36 18.98
C ILE A 31 1.66 17.34 19.08
N MET A 32 2.79 17.60 18.43
CA MET A 32 3.91 16.64 18.44
C MET A 32 4.51 16.49 19.83
N ASP A 33 4.60 17.56 20.61
CA ASP A 33 5.06 17.48 22.01
C ASP A 33 4.10 16.64 22.87
N LEU A 34 2.80 16.72 22.61
CA LEU A 34 1.80 15.93 23.33
C LEU A 34 1.82 14.45 22.91
N VAL A 35 1.94 14.17 21.61
CA VAL A 35 2.11 12.80 21.09
C VAL A 35 3.39 12.19 21.64
N ASN A 36 4.50 12.93 21.65
CA ASN A 36 5.78 12.46 22.17
C ASN A 36 5.74 12.10 23.66
N LYS A 37 4.86 12.75 24.45
CA LYS A 37 4.65 12.39 25.86
C LYS A 37 3.73 11.19 26.04
N ALA A 38 2.84 10.94 25.09
CA ALA A 38 1.82 9.89 25.17
C ALA A 38 2.25 8.57 24.53
N VAL A 39 3.25 8.59 23.65
CA VAL A 39 3.67 7.45 22.84
C VAL A 39 5.17 7.20 23.04
N PRO A 40 5.62 5.94 23.24
CA PRO A 40 7.04 5.62 23.34
C PRO A 40 7.86 6.13 22.14
N ASP A 41 9.12 6.52 22.37
CA ASP A 41 10.00 7.06 21.33
C ASP A 41 10.32 6.06 20.20
N SER A 42 10.22 4.76 20.48
CA SER A 42 10.40 3.70 19.48
C SER A 42 9.27 3.59 18.45
N VAL A 43 8.12 4.22 18.70
CA VAL A 43 6.97 4.16 17.80
C VAL A 43 7.05 5.32 16.79
N PHE A 44 7.35 4.95 15.54
CA PHE A 44 7.44 5.83 14.37
C PHE A 44 8.35 7.07 14.54
N PRO A 45 9.61 6.92 15.01
CA PRO A 45 10.49 8.06 15.27
C PRO A 45 10.74 8.92 14.02
N THR A 46 11.00 8.28 12.87
CA THR A 46 11.26 8.97 11.60
C THR A 46 10.05 9.76 11.13
N GLN A 47 8.85 9.16 11.15
CA GLN A 47 7.62 9.80 10.71
C GLN A 47 7.24 10.96 11.65
N ARG A 48 7.41 10.79 12.97
CA ARG A 48 7.18 11.86 13.95
C ARG A 48 8.14 13.04 13.73
N ALA A 49 9.41 12.78 13.43
CA ALA A 49 10.37 13.83 13.10
C ALA A 49 9.99 14.58 11.82
N VAL A 50 9.62 13.87 10.74
CA VAL A 50 9.18 14.47 9.48
C VAL A 50 7.92 15.34 9.67
N ILE A 51 6.92 14.84 10.39
CA ILE A 51 5.70 15.61 10.69
C ILE A 51 6.04 16.84 11.55
N GLY A 52 6.92 16.69 12.56
CA GLY A 52 7.36 17.80 13.39
C GLY A 52 8.06 18.91 12.59
N SER A 53 8.98 18.54 11.70
CA SER A 53 9.64 19.50 10.79
C SER A 53 8.64 20.16 9.86
N ALA A 54 7.73 19.40 9.25
CA ALA A 54 6.70 19.93 8.37
C ALA A 54 5.84 21.00 9.06
N ILE A 55 5.41 20.73 10.31
CA ILE A 55 4.63 21.68 11.11
C ILE A 55 5.42 22.94 11.42
N LYS A 56 6.69 22.80 11.82
CA LYS A 56 7.55 23.93 12.17
C LYS A 56 7.86 24.83 10.98
N GLU A 57 8.07 24.23 9.81
CA GLU A 57 8.49 24.92 8.59
C GLU A 57 7.31 25.41 7.75
N HIS A 58 6.08 25.03 8.09
CA HIS A 58 4.88 25.29 7.28
C HIS A 58 5.05 24.84 5.81
N SER A 59 5.62 23.64 5.62
CA SER A 59 5.91 23.08 4.30
C SER A 59 4.66 22.62 3.53
N ASN A 60 4.84 22.12 2.31
CA ASN A 60 3.77 21.46 1.55
C ASN A 60 3.10 20.31 2.33
N TRP A 61 3.85 19.61 3.19
CA TRP A 61 3.30 18.59 4.08
C TRP A 61 2.39 19.16 5.17
N TYR A 62 2.70 20.36 5.69
CA TYR A 62 1.79 21.07 6.58
C TYR A 62 0.48 21.41 5.87
N GLU A 63 0.54 21.91 4.64
CA GLU A 63 -0.67 22.18 3.86
C GLU A 63 -1.48 20.91 3.60
N LEU A 64 -0.84 19.77 3.30
CA LEU A 64 -1.54 18.49 3.19
C LEU A 64 -2.24 18.10 4.51
N ILE A 65 -1.58 18.25 5.66
CA ILE A 65 -2.19 18.01 6.97
C ILE A 65 -3.42 18.92 7.15
N MET A 66 -3.29 20.20 6.81
CA MET A 66 -4.39 21.16 6.90
C MET A 66 -5.54 20.82 5.95
N ARG A 67 -5.27 20.31 4.73
CA ARG A 67 -6.30 19.81 3.80
C ARG A 67 -7.07 18.65 4.42
N ALA A 68 -6.41 17.71 5.10
CA ALA A 68 -7.09 16.65 5.83
C ALA A 68 -7.98 17.21 6.96
N PHE A 69 -7.56 18.31 7.60
CA PHE A 69 -8.35 19.03 8.61
C PHE A 69 -9.51 19.88 8.06
N ARG A 70 -9.62 20.05 6.74
CA ARG A 70 -10.74 20.73 6.08
C ARG A 70 -11.84 19.75 5.60
N LEU A 71 -11.61 18.45 5.75
CA LEU A 71 -12.60 17.41 5.43
C LEU A 71 -13.84 17.51 6.32
N ASN A 72 -14.93 16.86 5.90
CA ASN A 72 -16.19 16.77 6.62
C ASN A 72 -15.96 16.34 8.09
N PRO A 73 -16.37 17.13 9.10
CA PRO A 73 -16.09 16.82 10.50
C PRO A 73 -16.62 15.45 10.97
N ALA A 74 -17.78 15.01 10.46
CA ALA A 74 -18.37 13.72 10.84
C ALA A 74 -17.52 12.53 10.36
N MET A 75 -16.92 12.66 9.17
CA MET A 75 -15.97 11.69 8.63
C MET A 75 -14.60 11.81 9.31
N ARG A 76 -14.04 13.02 9.27
CA ARG A 76 -12.65 13.33 9.61
C ARG A 76 -12.29 12.91 11.02
N SER A 77 -13.08 13.29 12.03
CA SER A 77 -12.75 13.05 13.42
C SER A 77 -12.59 11.56 13.72
N ARG A 78 -13.51 10.75 13.18
CA ARG A 78 -13.47 9.29 13.34
C ARG A 78 -12.37 8.67 12.50
N LEU A 79 -12.23 9.04 11.22
CA LEU A 79 -11.17 8.52 10.36
C LEU A 79 -9.77 8.78 10.95
N LEU A 80 -9.50 9.99 11.47
CA LEU A 80 -8.21 10.33 12.07
C LEU A 80 -7.94 9.51 13.33
N LYS A 81 -8.94 9.29 14.19
CA LYS A 81 -8.79 8.42 15.37
C LYS A 81 -8.52 6.99 14.95
N THR A 82 -9.31 6.45 14.02
CA THR A 82 -9.14 5.07 13.57
C THR A 82 -7.78 4.88 12.88
N LEU A 83 -7.39 5.78 11.97
CA LEU A 83 -6.13 5.66 11.23
C LEU A 83 -4.90 5.90 12.12
N ILE A 84 -4.86 7.00 12.87
CA ILE A 84 -3.66 7.39 13.63
C ILE A 84 -3.58 6.58 14.94
N VAL A 85 -4.67 6.50 15.69
CA VAL A 85 -4.66 5.90 17.03
C VAL A 85 -4.79 4.39 16.96
N ASP A 86 -5.91 3.88 16.43
CA ASP A 86 -6.19 2.46 16.48
C ASP A 86 -5.28 1.67 15.53
N ALA A 87 -5.19 2.08 14.27
CA ALA A 87 -4.50 1.33 13.23
C ALA A 87 -2.97 1.50 13.19
N ASN A 88 -2.43 2.50 13.91
CA ASN A 88 -1.00 2.75 13.94
C ASN A 88 -0.45 2.80 15.38
N LEU A 89 -0.73 3.85 16.16
CA LEU A 89 -0.07 4.05 17.46
C LEU A 89 -0.32 2.90 18.45
N LEU A 90 -1.54 2.35 18.50
CA LEU A 90 -1.89 1.24 19.39
C LEU A 90 -1.67 -0.14 18.76
N ALA A 91 -1.88 -0.27 17.45
CA ALA A 91 -1.70 -1.52 16.71
C ALA A 91 -0.23 -1.91 16.54
N TRP A 92 0.66 -0.96 16.31
CA TRP A 92 2.06 -1.23 15.95
C TRP A 92 2.82 -2.03 17.03
N PRO A 93 2.71 -1.72 18.34
CA PRO A 93 3.31 -2.56 19.38
C PRO A 93 2.72 -3.98 19.44
N VAL A 94 1.45 -4.17 19.07
CA VAL A 94 0.81 -5.50 19.01
C VAL A 94 1.37 -6.30 17.83
N GLN A 95 1.52 -5.67 16.66
CA GLN A 95 2.14 -6.29 15.49
C GLN A 95 3.59 -6.70 15.78
N GLN A 96 4.40 -5.80 16.36
CA GLN A 96 5.79 -6.11 16.71
C GLN A 96 5.90 -7.30 17.65
N LYS A 97 5.11 -7.33 18.74
CA LYS A 97 5.08 -8.46 19.67
C LYS A 97 4.64 -9.75 19.01
N SER A 98 3.69 -9.67 18.07
CA SER A 98 3.22 -10.85 17.32
C SER A 98 4.30 -11.36 16.37
N ARG A 99 5.02 -10.48 15.66
CA ARG A 99 6.17 -10.84 14.81
C ARG A 99 7.27 -11.54 15.62
N GLU A 100 7.63 -11.00 16.78
CA GLU A 100 8.63 -11.61 17.66
C GLU A 100 8.18 -12.97 18.22
N ARG A 101 6.94 -13.05 18.70
CA ARG A 101 6.37 -14.27 19.30
C ARG A 101 6.23 -15.39 18.28
N GLU A 102 5.70 -15.07 17.10
CA GLU A 102 5.36 -16.07 16.08
C GLU A 102 6.51 -16.35 15.13
N GLN A 103 7.56 -15.52 15.13
CA GLN A 103 8.72 -15.60 14.25
C GLN A 103 8.34 -15.67 12.75
N CYS A 104 7.32 -14.91 12.39
CA CYS A 104 6.87 -14.72 11.01
C CYS A 104 6.52 -13.25 10.77
N ASN A 105 6.32 -12.90 9.51
CA ASN A 105 5.82 -11.58 9.14
C ASN A 105 4.37 -11.39 9.61
N ILE A 106 4.03 -10.17 10.06
CA ILE A 106 2.66 -9.75 10.40
C ILE A 106 2.37 -8.44 9.67
N PRO A 107 1.34 -8.38 8.80
CA PRO A 107 1.14 -7.26 7.91
C PRO A 107 0.54 -6.04 8.62
N TRP A 108 0.89 -4.87 8.12
CA TRP A 108 0.23 -3.60 8.48
C TRP A 108 -1.14 -3.47 7.81
N ALA A 109 -1.26 -3.94 6.56
CA ALA A 109 -2.52 -3.98 5.83
C ALA A 109 -2.76 -5.34 5.17
N ILE A 110 -4.01 -5.75 5.07
CA ILE A 110 -4.42 -6.92 4.28
C ILE A 110 -5.20 -6.45 3.06
N LEU A 111 -4.75 -6.85 1.88
CA LEU A 111 -5.39 -6.56 0.61
C LEU A 111 -6.30 -7.74 0.26
N LEU A 112 -7.57 -7.47 -0.04
CA LEU A 112 -8.61 -8.48 -0.26
C LEU A 112 -9.29 -8.24 -1.60
N ASP A 113 -9.65 -9.33 -2.27
CA ASP A 113 -10.58 -9.33 -3.40
C ASP A 113 -11.95 -9.83 -2.92
N PRO A 114 -12.90 -8.94 -2.56
CA PRO A 114 -14.23 -9.38 -2.13
C PRO A 114 -14.98 -10.13 -3.23
N THR A 115 -14.63 -9.87 -4.49
CA THR A 115 -15.25 -10.46 -5.67
C THR A 115 -14.31 -10.37 -6.87
N SER A 116 -14.41 -11.36 -7.76
CA SER A 116 -13.80 -11.29 -9.09
C SER A 116 -14.64 -10.48 -10.10
N ALA A 117 -15.89 -10.14 -9.77
CA ALA A 117 -16.79 -9.46 -10.69
C ALA A 117 -16.42 -7.97 -10.87
N CYS A 118 -16.33 -7.52 -12.12
CA CYS A 118 -16.11 -6.11 -12.48
C CYS A 118 -17.16 -5.65 -13.49
N ASN A 119 -17.55 -4.38 -13.41
CA ASN A 119 -18.46 -3.74 -14.36
C ASN A 119 -17.75 -3.05 -15.54
N LEU A 120 -16.43 -3.19 -15.64
CA LEU A 120 -15.59 -2.74 -16.76
C LEU A 120 -14.71 -3.91 -17.28
N HIS A 121 -14.10 -3.71 -18.46
CA HIS A 121 -13.18 -4.67 -19.08
C HIS A 121 -11.93 -3.93 -19.59
N CYS A 122 -11.12 -3.45 -18.66
CA CYS A 122 -9.97 -2.59 -18.98
C CYS A 122 -8.86 -3.36 -19.72
N THR A 123 -8.20 -2.71 -20.68
CA THR A 123 -7.01 -3.24 -21.35
C THR A 123 -5.86 -3.43 -20.35
N GLY A 124 -5.20 -4.60 -20.37
CA GLY A 124 -4.07 -4.92 -19.51
C GLY A 124 -4.44 -5.07 -18.03
N CYS A 125 -5.66 -5.48 -17.71
CA CYS A 125 -6.10 -5.69 -16.34
C CYS A 125 -5.88 -7.15 -15.91
N TRP A 126 -5.02 -7.36 -14.91
CA TRP A 126 -4.78 -8.67 -14.32
C TRP A 126 -6.06 -9.28 -13.70
N ALA A 127 -6.93 -8.45 -13.13
CA ALA A 127 -8.16 -8.91 -12.49
C ALA A 127 -9.35 -9.10 -13.43
N ALA A 128 -9.34 -8.49 -14.63
CA ALA A 128 -10.44 -8.62 -15.59
C ALA A 128 -10.54 -10.02 -16.19
N GLU A 129 -9.47 -10.81 -16.09
CA GLU A 129 -9.43 -12.17 -16.60
C GLU A 129 -10.24 -13.12 -15.68
N TYR A 130 -10.33 -12.86 -14.37
CA TYR A 130 -10.83 -13.76 -13.31
C TYR A 130 -12.26 -14.31 -13.39
N GLY A 131 -13.01 -14.02 -14.45
CA GLY A 131 -14.42 -14.38 -14.56
C GLY A 131 -15.30 -13.69 -13.51
N HIS A 132 -16.58 -14.05 -13.42
CA HIS A 132 -17.60 -13.26 -12.72
C HIS A 132 -18.30 -13.99 -11.55
N LYS A 133 -17.67 -15.02 -10.97
CA LYS A 133 -18.37 -15.92 -10.03
C LYS A 133 -17.70 -16.15 -8.68
N LEU A 134 -16.44 -15.74 -8.50
CA LEU A 134 -15.72 -16.00 -7.25
C LEU A 134 -15.89 -14.84 -6.28
N ASN A 135 -16.11 -15.19 -5.01
CA ASN A 135 -16.52 -14.26 -3.97
C ASN A 135 -16.11 -14.82 -2.61
N LEU A 136 -15.40 -14.01 -1.82
CA LEU A 136 -15.35 -14.21 -0.38
C LEU A 136 -16.73 -13.89 0.21
N THR A 137 -17.24 -14.73 1.11
CA THR A 137 -18.51 -14.42 1.79
C THR A 137 -18.32 -13.23 2.74
N TYR A 138 -19.43 -12.61 3.16
CA TYR A 138 -19.38 -11.58 4.20
C TYR A 138 -18.74 -12.12 5.48
N GLU A 139 -19.03 -13.38 5.81
CA GLU A 139 -18.50 -14.11 6.95
C GLU A 139 -17.00 -14.38 6.82
N ASP A 140 -16.50 -14.74 5.63
CA ASP A 140 -15.06 -14.93 5.40
C ASP A 140 -14.29 -13.63 5.64
N ILE A 141 -14.75 -12.52 5.05
CA ILE A 141 -14.10 -11.22 5.23
C ILE A 141 -14.13 -10.79 6.70
N CYS A 142 -15.26 -10.99 7.39
CA CYS A 142 -15.36 -10.74 8.83
C CYS A 142 -14.35 -11.57 9.63
N SER A 143 -14.24 -12.88 9.33
CA SER A 143 -13.30 -13.79 9.98
C SER A 143 -11.86 -13.35 9.80
N ILE A 144 -11.50 -12.94 8.58
CA ILE A 144 -10.17 -12.40 8.27
C ILE A 144 -9.89 -11.14 9.09
N ILE A 145 -10.86 -10.23 9.17
CA ILE A 145 -10.69 -8.97 9.92
C ILE A 145 -10.55 -9.24 11.43
N ASP A 146 -11.35 -10.15 11.99
CA ASP A 146 -11.27 -10.51 13.40
C ASP A 146 -9.88 -11.11 13.73
N GLN A 147 -9.38 -12.05 12.91
CA GLN A 147 -8.05 -12.62 13.08
C GLN A 147 -6.93 -11.60 12.87
N GLY A 148 -7.06 -10.70 11.87
CA GLY A 148 -6.09 -9.64 11.61
C GLY A 148 -5.99 -8.67 12.79
N ARG A 149 -7.12 -8.26 13.37
CA ARG A 149 -7.16 -7.37 14.55
C ARG A 149 -6.48 -8.00 15.77
N GLU A 150 -6.59 -9.31 15.97
CA GLU A 150 -5.87 -10.03 17.03
C GLU A 150 -4.34 -9.97 16.87
N LEU A 151 -3.86 -9.92 15.62
CA LEU A 151 -2.44 -9.75 15.28
C LEU A 151 -2.01 -8.27 15.22
N GLY A 152 -2.95 -7.33 15.37
CA GLY A 152 -2.72 -5.89 15.29
C GLY A 152 -2.88 -5.30 13.88
N THR A 153 -3.46 -6.00 12.92
CA THR A 153 -3.78 -5.47 11.58
C THR A 153 -5.15 -4.81 11.56
N HIS A 154 -5.19 -3.52 11.23
CA HIS A 154 -6.41 -2.70 11.28
C HIS A 154 -6.69 -1.97 9.95
N ILE A 155 -5.90 -2.22 8.92
CA ILE A 155 -6.05 -1.61 7.62
C ILE A 155 -6.36 -2.70 6.62
N TYR A 156 -7.48 -2.54 5.94
CA TYR A 156 -7.95 -3.48 4.93
C TYR A 156 -8.12 -2.70 3.65
N ILE A 157 -7.58 -3.25 2.58
CA ILE A 157 -7.60 -2.62 1.27
C ILE A 157 -8.40 -3.55 0.36
N TYR A 158 -9.44 -3.04 -0.30
CA TYR A 158 -10.24 -3.79 -1.24
C TYR A 158 -9.76 -3.54 -2.67
N THR A 159 -9.61 -4.64 -3.41
CA THR A 159 -9.29 -4.68 -4.85
C THR A 159 -10.05 -5.86 -5.49
N GLY A 160 -9.57 -6.39 -6.62
CA GLY A 160 -10.13 -7.55 -7.28
C GLY A 160 -10.81 -7.14 -8.57
N GLY A 161 -12.01 -7.64 -8.84
CA GLY A 161 -12.87 -7.01 -9.84
C GLY A 161 -13.20 -5.55 -9.48
N GLU A 162 -14.47 -5.17 -9.43
CA GLU A 162 -14.87 -3.89 -8.85
C GLU A 162 -15.48 -4.15 -7.46
N PRO A 163 -14.78 -3.85 -6.34
CA PRO A 163 -15.31 -4.06 -5.00
C PRO A 163 -16.67 -3.39 -4.78
N MET A 164 -16.89 -2.23 -5.41
CA MET A 164 -18.12 -1.44 -5.25
C MET A 164 -19.37 -2.12 -5.82
N VAL A 165 -19.23 -3.20 -6.61
CA VAL A 165 -20.36 -4.08 -6.95
C VAL A 165 -20.98 -4.68 -5.68
N ARG A 166 -20.19 -4.83 -4.61
CA ARG A 166 -20.61 -5.29 -3.29
C ARG A 166 -20.71 -4.18 -2.25
N LYS A 167 -20.98 -2.93 -2.66
CA LYS A 167 -21.00 -1.76 -1.75
C LYS A 167 -21.83 -1.95 -0.47
N ALA A 168 -22.94 -2.68 -0.53
CA ALA A 168 -23.77 -2.97 0.64
C ALA A 168 -23.02 -3.81 1.71
N ASP A 169 -22.27 -4.83 1.28
CA ASP A 169 -21.46 -5.64 2.20
C ASP A 169 -20.31 -4.83 2.77
N LEU A 170 -19.62 -4.05 1.92
CA LEU A 170 -18.48 -3.23 2.36
C LEU A 170 -18.91 -2.22 3.44
N ILE A 171 -20.04 -1.53 3.26
CA ILE A 171 -20.60 -0.62 4.27
C ILE A 171 -20.96 -1.35 5.56
N LYS A 172 -21.57 -2.55 5.47
CA LYS A 172 -21.89 -3.38 6.64
C LYS A 172 -20.63 -3.82 7.39
N ILE A 173 -19.52 -4.08 6.68
CA ILE A 173 -18.22 -4.39 7.28
C ILE A 173 -17.65 -3.15 7.98
N CYS A 174 -17.66 -1.99 7.32
CA CYS A 174 -17.22 -0.71 7.90
C CYS A 174 -17.94 -0.37 9.21
N GLU A 175 -19.26 -0.62 9.27
CA GLU A 175 -20.08 -0.45 10.48
C GLU A 175 -19.72 -1.42 11.60
N LYS A 176 -19.44 -2.70 11.25
CA LYS A 176 -19.06 -3.74 12.22
C LYS A 176 -17.68 -3.49 12.83
N TYR A 177 -16.75 -2.91 12.08
CA TYR A 177 -15.35 -2.72 12.47
C TYR A 177 -14.95 -1.24 12.49
N PRO A 178 -15.47 -0.45 13.45
CA PRO A 178 -15.23 0.99 13.53
C PRO A 178 -13.78 1.38 13.82
N ASP A 179 -12.99 0.44 14.36
CA ASP A 179 -11.58 0.54 14.69
C ASP A 179 -10.66 0.06 13.55
N CYS A 180 -11.21 -0.16 12.36
CA CYS A 180 -10.45 -0.46 11.14
C CYS A 180 -10.68 0.59 10.06
N VAL A 181 -9.65 0.83 9.24
CA VAL A 181 -9.72 1.68 8.05
C VAL A 181 -9.84 0.81 6.82
N PHE A 182 -10.75 1.18 5.93
CA PHE A 182 -11.02 0.47 4.69
C PHE A 182 -10.66 1.35 3.50
N LEU A 183 -9.57 1.04 2.81
CA LEU A 183 -9.23 1.65 1.53
C LEU A 183 -9.86 0.81 0.41
N CYS A 184 -10.34 1.43 -0.66
CA CYS A 184 -10.89 0.68 -1.80
C CYS A 184 -10.33 1.21 -3.11
N PHE A 185 -9.57 0.39 -3.83
CA PHE A 185 -9.30 0.65 -5.23
C PHE A 185 -10.60 0.48 -6.02
N THR A 186 -11.00 1.51 -6.78
CA THR A 186 -12.28 1.50 -7.49
C THR A 186 -12.19 2.28 -8.80
N ASN A 187 -12.94 1.84 -9.80
CA ASN A 187 -13.17 2.58 -11.04
C ASN A 187 -14.14 3.76 -10.87
N ALA A 188 -14.66 3.96 -9.65
CA ALA A 188 -15.53 5.07 -9.21
C ALA A 188 -16.90 5.17 -9.90
N THR A 189 -17.22 4.30 -10.86
CA THR A 189 -18.48 4.38 -11.63
C THR A 189 -19.74 4.09 -10.81
N LEU A 190 -19.58 3.57 -9.59
CA LEU A 190 -20.65 3.20 -8.66
C LEU A 190 -20.72 4.10 -7.42
N ILE A 191 -19.92 5.18 -7.39
CA ILE A 191 -19.99 6.23 -6.36
C ILE A 191 -21.12 7.18 -6.74
N ASP A 192 -22.21 7.11 -5.98
CA ASP A 192 -23.41 7.96 -6.07
C ASP A 192 -23.61 8.75 -4.76
N GLU A 193 -24.57 9.68 -4.75
CA GLU A 193 -24.87 10.50 -3.57
C GLU A 193 -25.20 9.66 -2.34
N ALA A 194 -25.98 8.58 -2.53
CA ALA A 194 -26.36 7.68 -1.45
C ALA A 194 -25.15 6.96 -0.84
N PHE A 195 -24.19 6.54 -1.67
CA PHE A 195 -22.96 5.94 -1.18
C PHE A 195 -22.09 6.96 -0.42
N CYS A 196 -22.00 8.20 -0.90
CA CYS A 196 -21.30 9.26 -0.18
C CYS A 196 -21.93 9.53 1.20
N ASP A 197 -23.25 9.46 1.32
CA ASP A 197 -23.95 9.60 2.60
C ASP A 197 -23.62 8.43 3.54
N GLU A 198 -23.53 7.20 3.02
CA GLU A 198 -23.06 6.03 3.78
C GLU A 198 -21.60 6.18 4.23
N MET A 199 -20.71 6.74 3.39
CA MET A 199 -19.32 7.02 3.78
C MET A 199 -19.25 7.96 4.99
N ILE A 200 -20.06 9.01 5.01
CA ILE A 200 -20.16 9.92 6.16
C ILE A 200 -20.63 9.16 7.41
N ARG A 201 -21.62 8.27 7.25
CA ARG A 201 -22.19 7.49 8.36
C ARG A 201 -21.18 6.52 8.99
N VAL A 202 -20.43 5.77 8.19
CA VAL A 202 -19.46 4.78 8.70
C VAL A 202 -18.11 5.40 9.07
N ALA A 203 -17.74 6.47 8.39
CA ALA A 203 -16.59 7.35 8.67
C ALA A 203 -15.20 6.67 8.68
N ASN A 204 -15.05 5.52 8.02
CA ASN A 204 -13.79 4.76 7.96
C ASN A 204 -13.55 4.08 6.59
N PHE A 205 -14.24 4.52 5.53
CA PHE A 205 -14.06 4.07 4.15
C PHE A 205 -13.43 5.17 3.30
N VAL A 206 -12.38 4.86 2.54
CA VAL A 206 -11.64 5.81 1.70
C VAL A 206 -11.45 5.23 0.30
N PRO A 207 -12.02 5.83 -0.76
CA PRO A 207 -11.77 5.39 -2.12
C PRO A 207 -10.39 5.86 -2.64
N ALA A 208 -9.72 4.98 -3.39
CA ALA A 208 -8.58 5.26 -4.25
C ALA A 208 -9.03 5.09 -5.70
N ILE A 209 -9.34 6.21 -6.35
CA ILE A 209 -9.98 6.24 -7.66
C ILE A 209 -8.97 5.96 -8.75
N SER A 210 -9.25 4.96 -9.58
CA SER A 210 -8.38 4.65 -10.70
C SER A 210 -8.51 5.67 -11.84
N ALA A 211 -7.45 6.40 -12.13
CA ALA A 211 -7.38 7.39 -13.21
C ALA A 211 -5.95 7.45 -13.78
N GLU A 212 -5.81 7.47 -15.11
CA GLU A 212 -4.54 7.42 -15.83
C GLU A 212 -4.24 8.71 -16.58
N GLY A 213 -4.29 9.87 -15.90
CA GLY A 213 -4.01 11.15 -16.53
C GLY A 213 -5.24 11.81 -17.16
N THR A 214 -5.24 11.89 -18.48
CA THR A 214 -6.25 12.63 -19.27
C THR A 214 -7.50 11.81 -19.57
N GLU A 215 -8.54 12.45 -20.13
CA GLU A 215 -9.71 11.76 -20.67
C GLU A 215 -9.32 10.74 -21.73
N ALA A 216 -8.45 11.12 -22.67
CA ALA A 216 -8.03 10.24 -23.77
C ALA A 216 -7.34 8.97 -23.24
N THR A 217 -6.36 9.12 -22.36
CA THR A 217 -5.60 7.99 -21.80
C THR A 217 -6.44 7.11 -20.87
N THR A 218 -7.35 7.71 -20.10
CA THR A 218 -8.26 6.97 -19.21
C THR A 218 -9.29 6.17 -20.01
N ASP A 219 -9.94 6.79 -21.00
CA ASP A 219 -10.98 6.14 -21.80
C ASP A 219 -10.41 5.09 -22.76
N GLU A 220 -9.22 5.29 -23.31
CA GLU A 220 -8.52 4.29 -24.14
C GLU A 220 -8.32 2.98 -23.37
N ARG A 221 -7.92 3.07 -22.11
CA ARG A 221 -7.69 1.89 -21.27
C ARG A 221 -8.97 1.30 -20.68
N ARG A 222 -9.86 2.15 -20.15
CA ARG A 222 -10.98 1.74 -19.29
C ARG A 222 -12.33 1.68 -20.01
N GLY A 223 -12.39 2.18 -21.23
CA GLY A 223 -13.60 2.26 -22.05
C GLY A 223 -14.19 3.66 -22.07
N LYS A 224 -14.78 4.03 -23.21
CA LYS A 224 -15.32 5.36 -23.50
C LYS A 224 -16.34 5.84 -22.44
N GLY A 225 -16.18 7.08 -21.99
CA GLY A 225 -17.04 7.75 -21.01
C GLY A 225 -16.72 7.40 -19.56
N THR A 226 -15.62 6.69 -19.30
CA THR A 226 -15.21 6.34 -17.93
C THR A 226 -14.64 7.55 -17.22
N TYR A 227 -13.84 8.37 -17.91
CA TYR A 227 -13.30 9.61 -17.36
C TYR A 227 -14.40 10.55 -16.84
N ALA A 228 -15.46 10.75 -17.62
CA ALA A 228 -16.60 11.59 -17.21
C ALA A 228 -17.26 11.09 -15.92
N LYS A 229 -17.40 9.77 -15.74
CA LYS A 229 -17.94 9.16 -14.51
C LYS A 229 -16.99 9.36 -13.32
N ILE A 230 -15.69 9.20 -13.55
CA ILE A 230 -14.65 9.46 -12.56
C ILE A 230 -14.71 10.92 -12.08
N MET A 231 -14.79 11.88 -13.01
CA MET A 231 -14.90 13.30 -12.67
C MET A 231 -16.15 13.62 -11.86
N HIS A 232 -17.29 13.03 -12.23
CA HIS A 232 -18.53 13.17 -11.47
C HIS A 232 -18.40 12.58 -10.05
N ALA A 233 -17.81 11.40 -9.89
CA ALA A 233 -17.58 10.82 -8.57
C ALA A 233 -16.66 11.70 -7.69
N MET A 234 -15.56 12.24 -8.26
CA MET A 234 -14.69 13.17 -7.54
C MET A 234 -15.40 14.46 -7.14
N GLU A 235 -16.30 14.97 -7.99
CA GLU A 235 -17.15 16.12 -7.68
C GLU A 235 -18.05 15.82 -6.47
N LEU A 236 -18.78 14.70 -6.47
CA LEU A 236 -19.64 14.30 -5.35
C LEU A 236 -18.88 14.18 -4.02
N LEU A 237 -17.66 13.61 -4.06
CA LEU A 237 -16.78 13.47 -2.91
C LEU A 237 -16.30 14.84 -2.41
N ARG A 238 -15.88 15.72 -3.33
CA ARG A 238 -15.40 17.07 -3.00
C ARG A 238 -16.51 17.95 -2.42
N GLU A 239 -17.71 17.93 -2.98
CA GLU A 239 -18.88 18.69 -2.47
C GLU A 239 -19.23 18.31 -1.02
N ARG A 240 -19.03 17.03 -0.67
CA ARG A 240 -19.25 16.52 0.69
C ARG A 240 -18.00 16.55 1.56
N GLN A 241 -16.87 17.06 1.04
CA GLN A 241 -15.58 17.12 1.71
C GLN A 241 -15.10 15.75 2.22
N LEU A 242 -15.32 14.71 1.43
CA LEU A 242 -14.93 13.33 1.74
C LEU A 242 -13.48 13.06 1.29
N PRO A 243 -12.71 12.27 2.06
CA PRO A 243 -11.35 11.90 1.69
C PRO A 243 -11.36 10.91 0.53
N PHE A 244 -10.46 11.12 -0.41
CA PHE A 244 -10.12 10.15 -1.45
C PHE A 244 -8.70 10.36 -1.93
N GLY A 245 -8.19 9.38 -2.66
CA GLY A 245 -6.95 9.49 -3.41
C GLY A 245 -7.11 8.94 -4.81
N ILE A 246 -6.01 8.96 -5.56
CA ILE A 246 -5.92 8.40 -6.91
C ILE A 246 -5.08 7.12 -6.87
N SER A 247 -5.40 6.18 -7.75
CA SER A 247 -4.56 5.02 -8.06
C SER A 247 -4.23 5.07 -9.55
N CYS A 248 -3.00 5.42 -9.87
CA CYS A 248 -2.53 5.62 -11.22
C CYS A 248 -1.67 4.43 -11.65
N CYS A 249 -2.16 3.67 -12.62
CA CYS A 249 -1.35 2.65 -13.28
C CYS A 249 -0.69 3.23 -14.53
N TRP A 250 0.62 3.46 -14.47
CA TRP A 250 1.40 4.02 -15.57
C TRP A 250 2.16 2.92 -16.32
N THR A 251 2.44 3.17 -17.60
CA THR A 251 2.93 2.23 -18.62
C THR A 251 3.97 2.93 -19.48
N SER A 252 4.65 2.19 -20.37
CA SER A 252 5.49 2.81 -21.40
C SER A 252 4.73 3.80 -22.30
N ALA A 253 3.42 3.62 -22.48
CA ALA A 253 2.60 4.45 -23.38
C ALA A 253 2.10 5.76 -22.76
N ASN A 254 2.04 5.87 -21.42
CA ASN A 254 1.46 7.04 -20.74
C ASN A 254 2.38 7.68 -19.68
N ALA A 255 3.61 7.19 -19.52
CA ALA A 255 4.58 7.74 -18.54
C ALA A 255 4.73 9.27 -18.67
N ASP A 256 4.86 9.79 -19.89
CA ASP A 256 5.04 11.22 -20.15
C ASP A 256 3.82 12.07 -19.78
N ALA A 257 2.61 11.51 -19.85
CA ALA A 257 1.39 12.20 -19.43
C ALA A 257 1.25 12.20 -17.90
N VAL A 258 1.74 11.16 -17.24
CA VAL A 258 1.65 10.97 -15.79
C VAL A 258 2.75 11.75 -15.05
N ALA A 259 3.95 11.85 -15.62
CA ALA A 259 5.11 12.53 -15.05
C ALA A 259 5.08 14.06 -15.24
N THR A 260 3.94 14.71 -14.96
CA THR A 260 3.78 16.15 -15.16
C THR A 260 3.31 16.86 -13.90
N GLU A 261 3.82 18.07 -13.65
CA GLU A 261 3.30 18.92 -12.57
C GLU A 261 1.81 19.22 -12.76
N GLU A 262 1.35 19.34 -14.01
CA GLU A 262 -0.05 19.54 -14.38
C GLU A 262 -0.95 18.41 -13.88
N TYR A 263 -0.51 17.16 -14.00
CA TYR A 263 -1.25 16.02 -13.45
C TYR A 263 -1.28 16.04 -11.92
N MET A 264 -0.18 16.39 -11.28
CA MET A 264 -0.10 16.55 -9.82
C MET A 264 -1.04 17.64 -9.31
N ASP A 265 -1.07 18.79 -10.00
CA ASP A 265 -1.94 19.91 -9.69
C ASP A 265 -3.41 19.56 -9.92
N TRP A 266 -3.74 18.89 -11.02
CA TRP A 266 -5.09 18.38 -11.27
C TRP A 266 -5.58 17.47 -10.14
N MET A 267 -4.77 16.52 -9.67
CA MET A 267 -5.15 15.65 -8.54
C MET A 267 -5.47 16.46 -7.28
N ILE A 268 -4.64 17.46 -6.97
CA ILE A 268 -4.82 18.34 -5.81
C ILE A 268 -6.10 19.17 -5.95
N GLU A 269 -6.34 19.76 -7.12
CA GLU A 269 -7.52 20.55 -7.45
C GLU A 269 -8.80 19.74 -7.36
N GLN A 270 -8.79 18.47 -7.81
CA GLN A 270 -9.94 17.60 -7.65
C GLN A 270 -10.25 17.29 -6.19
N GLY A 271 -9.25 17.37 -5.30
CA GLY A 271 -9.40 17.14 -3.87
C GLY A 271 -8.64 15.92 -3.34
N ALA A 272 -7.86 15.24 -4.19
CA ALA A 272 -7.12 14.05 -3.79
C ALA A 272 -6.07 14.37 -2.70
N LEU A 273 -5.99 13.51 -1.70
CA LEU A 273 -5.03 13.63 -0.58
C LEU A 273 -3.78 12.78 -0.80
N PHE A 274 -3.90 11.71 -1.60
CA PHE A 274 -2.81 10.80 -1.91
C PHE A 274 -2.93 10.25 -3.33
N CYS A 275 -1.82 9.76 -3.88
CA CYS A 275 -1.79 9.01 -5.13
C CYS A 275 -0.90 7.77 -5.00
N TRP A 276 -1.43 6.62 -5.36
CA TRP A 276 -0.64 5.40 -5.56
C TRP A 276 -0.19 5.33 -7.02
N PHE A 277 1.11 5.32 -7.25
CA PHE A 277 1.70 5.04 -8.55
C PHE A 277 2.11 3.58 -8.61
N PHE A 278 1.43 2.84 -9.48
CA PHE A 278 1.79 1.49 -9.87
C PHE A 278 2.27 1.54 -11.30
N TYR A 279 3.44 1.01 -11.59
CA TYR A 279 3.78 0.78 -12.98
C TYR A 279 3.25 -0.59 -13.43
N PHE A 280 2.99 -0.72 -14.72
CA PHE A 280 2.42 -1.92 -15.28
C PHE A 280 3.33 -3.13 -15.09
N MET A 281 2.76 -4.20 -14.54
CA MET A 281 3.38 -5.51 -14.40
C MET A 281 2.60 -6.52 -15.26
N PRO A 282 3.27 -7.32 -16.12
CA PRO A 282 2.61 -8.21 -17.07
C PRO A 282 2.23 -9.53 -16.39
N VAL A 283 1.36 -9.49 -15.38
CA VAL A 283 0.92 -10.67 -14.63
C VAL A 283 -0.27 -11.32 -15.31
N GLY A 284 -0.26 -12.65 -15.40
CA GLY A 284 -1.30 -13.44 -16.07
C GLY A 284 -0.81 -13.95 -17.42
N LYS A 285 -1.28 -15.14 -17.81
CA LYS A 285 -0.75 -15.87 -18.96
C LYS A 285 -0.95 -15.14 -20.30
N GLY A 286 -2.02 -14.36 -20.43
CA GLY A 286 -2.30 -13.55 -21.62
C GLY A 286 -1.56 -12.20 -21.66
N ALA A 287 -0.90 -11.79 -20.58
CA ALA A 287 -0.28 -10.48 -20.48
C ALA A 287 1.07 -10.42 -21.21
N THR A 288 1.32 -9.34 -21.95
CA THR A 288 2.58 -9.10 -22.66
C THR A 288 3.41 -8.01 -21.97
N ALA A 289 4.73 -8.04 -22.17
CA ALA A 289 5.65 -7.05 -21.62
C ALA A 289 5.64 -5.69 -22.37
N ASP A 290 4.86 -5.57 -23.44
CA ASP A 290 4.89 -4.42 -24.36
C ASP A 290 4.59 -3.07 -23.67
N LEU A 291 3.77 -3.09 -22.62
CA LEU A 291 3.40 -1.90 -21.84
C LEU A 291 4.26 -1.67 -20.60
N MET A 292 5.25 -2.53 -20.35
CA MET A 292 6.20 -2.30 -19.26
C MET A 292 7.05 -1.06 -19.58
N PRO A 293 7.25 -0.15 -18.61
CA PRO A 293 8.13 0.99 -18.80
C PRO A 293 9.58 0.60 -19.06
N THR A 294 10.27 1.44 -19.84
CA THR A 294 11.71 1.33 -20.00
C THR A 294 12.45 1.75 -18.73
N ALA A 295 13.73 1.38 -18.61
CA ALA A 295 14.57 1.83 -17.50
C ALA A 295 14.69 3.36 -17.42
N GLU A 296 14.72 4.06 -18.56
CA GLU A 296 14.75 5.52 -18.64
C GLU A 296 13.45 6.14 -18.09
N GLN A 297 12.29 5.61 -18.49
CA GLN A 297 10.99 6.06 -17.97
C GLN A 297 10.85 5.81 -16.47
N ARG A 298 11.35 4.67 -15.97
CA ARG A 298 11.38 4.37 -14.54
C ARG A 298 12.28 5.32 -13.76
N GLU A 299 13.46 5.64 -14.28
CA GLU A 299 14.33 6.65 -13.66
C GLU A 299 13.67 8.03 -13.66
N HIS A 300 13.03 8.41 -14.77
CA HIS A 300 12.31 9.69 -14.85
C HIS A 300 11.21 9.78 -13.78
N MET A 301 10.37 8.75 -13.64
CA MET A 301 9.34 8.68 -12.61
C MET A 301 9.93 8.71 -11.19
N TYR A 302 11.01 7.97 -10.94
CA TYR A 302 11.73 7.98 -9.67
C TYR A 302 12.15 9.40 -9.27
N ARG A 303 12.76 10.17 -10.19
CA ARG A 303 13.21 11.54 -9.92
C ARG A 303 12.01 12.48 -9.76
N PHE A 304 11.06 12.38 -10.66
CA PHE A 304 9.86 13.23 -10.70
C PHE A 304 9.04 13.10 -9.41
N ILE A 305 8.68 11.88 -8.99
CA ILE A 305 7.85 11.69 -7.79
C ILE A 305 8.55 12.24 -6.54
N ARG A 306 9.87 12.03 -6.42
CA ARG A 306 10.66 12.57 -5.29
C ARG A 306 10.68 14.10 -5.31
N GLU A 307 10.91 14.71 -6.47
CA GLU A 307 10.84 16.16 -6.63
C GLU A 307 9.45 16.69 -6.24
N MET A 308 8.38 16.03 -6.66
CA MET A 308 7.02 16.45 -6.34
C MET A 308 6.70 16.35 -4.84
N ARG A 309 7.29 15.40 -4.10
CA ARG A 309 7.16 15.32 -2.62
C ARG A 309 7.74 16.53 -1.90
N HIS A 310 8.67 17.25 -2.53
CA HIS A 310 9.22 18.51 -2.00
C HIS A 310 8.39 19.74 -2.38
N LYS A 311 7.57 19.65 -3.44
CA LYS A 311 6.84 20.80 -4.00
C LYS A 311 5.34 20.80 -3.71
N LYS A 312 4.69 19.63 -3.73
CA LYS A 312 3.23 19.51 -3.85
C LYS A 312 2.61 18.95 -2.55
N PRO A 313 1.48 19.48 -2.06
CA PRO A 313 0.78 18.98 -0.87
C PRO A 313 -0.06 17.73 -1.20
N LEU A 314 0.59 16.68 -1.71
CA LEU A 314 -0.03 15.40 -2.09
C LEU A 314 0.84 14.24 -1.62
N PHE A 315 0.24 13.28 -0.91
CA PHE A 315 0.98 12.10 -0.46
C PHE A 315 1.13 11.08 -1.59
N THR A 316 2.29 10.99 -2.20
CA THR A 316 2.55 10.04 -3.28
C THR A 316 3.22 8.78 -2.75
N LEU A 317 2.74 7.61 -3.20
CA LEU A 317 3.38 6.32 -2.97
C LEU A 317 3.79 5.74 -4.32
N ASP A 318 5.08 5.44 -4.50
CA ASP A 318 5.60 4.78 -5.69
C ASP A 318 5.92 3.33 -5.32
N PHE A 319 5.04 2.43 -5.75
CA PHE A 319 5.06 1.04 -5.30
C PHE A 319 6.40 0.33 -5.59
N GLN A 320 7.09 0.71 -6.67
CA GLN A 320 8.33 0.04 -7.06
C GLN A 320 9.59 0.80 -6.63
N ASN A 321 9.54 2.13 -6.66
CA ASN A 321 10.73 2.94 -6.44
C ASN A 321 10.90 3.40 -4.99
N ASP A 322 9.93 3.12 -4.12
CA ASP A 322 10.00 3.47 -2.69
C ASP A 322 10.65 2.40 -1.81
N GLY A 323 11.25 1.34 -2.38
CA GLY A 323 11.93 0.29 -1.60
C GLY A 323 12.92 0.86 -0.58
N GLU A 324 13.60 1.96 -0.89
CA GLU A 324 14.47 2.69 0.03
C GLU A 324 13.78 3.22 1.29
N PHE A 325 12.51 3.64 1.21
CA PHE A 325 11.79 4.20 2.35
C PHE A 325 11.16 3.14 3.23
N VAL A 326 11.01 1.92 2.72
CA VAL A 326 10.30 0.82 3.39
C VAL A 326 11.18 -0.42 3.61
N GLY A 327 12.48 -0.35 3.31
CA GLY A 327 13.43 -1.44 3.52
C GLY A 327 13.27 -2.61 2.54
N GLY A 328 12.94 -2.33 1.28
CA GLY A 328 12.82 -3.30 0.20
C GLY A 328 11.39 -3.79 -0.04
N CYS A 329 11.24 -5.04 -0.49
CA CYS A 329 9.92 -5.62 -0.78
C CYS A 329 9.05 -5.66 0.48
N ILE A 330 7.76 -5.33 0.35
CA ILE A 330 6.81 -5.33 1.47
C ILE A 330 5.80 -6.51 1.47
N ALA A 331 5.94 -7.41 0.48
CA ALA A 331 5.11 -8.60 0.28
C ALA A 331 5.33 -9.68 1.36
N GLY A 332 4.58 -10.78 1.28
CA GLY A 332 4.76 -11.95 2.13
C GLY A 332 4.40 -11.67 3.59
N GLY A 333 3.43 -10.78 3.81
CA GLY A 333 2.99 -10.35 5.12
C GLY A 333 3.91 -9.32 5.79
N ARG A 334 5.03 -8.90 5.17
CA ARG A 334 6.00 -8.00 5.82
C ARG A 334 5.37 -6.66 6.18
N ARG A 335 4.70 -6.01 5.21
CA ARG A 335 3.76 -4.91 5.46
C ARG A 335 2.39 -5.18 4.86
N TYR A 336 2.27 -6.06 3.87
CA TYR A 336 0.98 -6.52 3.39
C TYR A 336 1.01 -7.94 2.82
N LEU A 337 -0.18 -8.50 2.62
CA LEU A 337 -0.43 -9.69 1.83
C LEU A 337 -1.71 -9.51 1.01
N HIS A 338 -1.96 -10.40 0.07
CA HIS A 338 -3.15 -10.44 -0.76
C HIS A 338 -3.97 -11.71 -0.47
N ILE A 339 -5.31 -11.60 -0.44
CA ILE A 339 -6.21 -12.76 -0.46
C ILE A 339 -7.18 -12.59 -1.62
N ASN A 340 -7.09 -13.49 -2.60
CA ASN A 340 -7.88 -13.42 -3.82
C ASN A 340 -9.36 -13.83 -3.57
N ALA A 341 -10.21 -13.71 -4.58
CA ALA A 341 -11.65 -14.00 -4.47
C ALA A 341 -11.99 -15.48 -4.27
N ALA A 342 -11.03 -16.39 -4.46
CA ALA A 342 -11.12 -17.82 -4.16
C ALA A 342 -10.61 -18.20 -2.76
N GLY A 343 -10.05 -17.23 -2.02
CA GLY A 343 -9.51 -17.43 -0.68
C GLY A 343 -8.02 -17.77 -0.63
N ASP A 344 -7.31 -17.84 -1.75
CA ASP A 344 -5.87 -18.11 -1.72
C ASP A 344 -5.11 -16.94 -1.12
N VAL A 345 -4.19 -17.24 -0.20
CA VAL A 345 -3.38 -16.26 0.49
C VAL A 345 -2.06 -16.10 -0.25
N GLU A 346 -1.90 -14.97 -0.91
CA GLU A 346 -0.80 -14.66 -1.82
C GLU A 346 0.15 -13.63 -1.19
N PRO A 347 1.48 -13.72 -1.43
CA PRO A 347 2.44 -12.76 -0.86
C PRO A 347 2.20 -11.32 -1.33
N CYS A 348 1.70 -11.14 -2.56
CA CYS A 348 1.56 -9.86 -3.25
C CYS A 348 0.45 -9.99 -4.30
N VAL A 349 -0.26 -8.90 -4.55
CA VAL A 349 -1.30 -8.81 -5.61
C VAL A 349 -0.79 -9.07 -7.04
N PHE A 350 0.53 -9.10 -7.23
CA PHE A 350 1.17 -9.41 -8.51
C PHE A 350 1.80 -10.81 -8.53
N ILE A 351 1.63 -11.59 -7.45
CA ILE A 351 2.29 -12.89 -7.25
C ILE A 351 1.21 -13.92 -6.96
N HIS A 352 0.57 -14.41 -8.03
CA HIS A 352 -0.52 -15.38 -7.98
C HIS A 352 -0.01 -16.80 -7.75
N TYR A 353 0.64 -17.00 -6.60
CA TYR A 353 1.09 -18.31 -6.15
C TYR A 353 0.79 -18.46 -4.66
N SER A 354 0.25 -19.62 -4.28
CA SER A 354 -0.04 -19.92 -2.88
C SER A 354 0.10 -21.40 -2.54
N ASN A 355 0.27 -21.67 -1.25
CA ASN A 355 0.11 -22.98 -0.62
C ASN A 355 -0.80 -22.92 0.61
N ALA A 356 -1.60 -21.86 0.75
CA ALA A 356 -2.54 -21.67 1.85
C ALA A 356 -3.82 -21.01 1.35
N ASN A 357 -4.97 -21.56 1.74
CA ASN A 357 -6.28 -20.96 1.46
C ASN A 357 -6.99 -20.65 2.78
N ILE A 358 -7.55 -19.44 2.90
CA ILE A 358 -8.14 -18.91 4.14
C ILE A 358 -9.38 -19.67 4.60
N HIS A 359 -10.01 -20.46 3.72
CA HIS A 359 -11.11 -21.34 4.09
C HIS A 359 -10.64 -22.59 4.84
N ASP A 360 -9.36 -22.98 4.68
CA ASP A 360 -8.80 -24.21 5.23
C ASP A 360 -7.91 -23.96 6.46
N VAL A 361 -7.30 -22.79 6.55
CA VAL A 361 -6.34 -22.45 7.61
C VAL A 361 -6.64 -21.08 8.25
N SER A 362 -6.12 -20.87 9.46
CA SER A 362 -6.17 -19.53 10.07
C SER A 362 -5.26 -18.54 9.32
N LEU A 363 -5.51 -17.24 9.47
CA LEU A 363 -4.66 -16.19 8.93
C LEU A 363 -3.21 -16.32 9.44
N LEU A 364 -3.04 -16.67 10.72
CA LEU A 364 -1.71 -16.88 11.30
C LEU A 364 -1.01 -18.10 10.69
N ASP A 365 -1.73 -19.20 10.46
CA ASP A 365 -1.17 -20.38 9.80
C ASP A 365 -0.79 -20.08 8.34
N ALA A 366 -1.59 -19.26 7.63
CA ALA A 366 -1.25 -18.80 6.29
C ALA A 366 0.01 -17.92 6.28
N LEU A 367 0.19 -17.02 7.26
CA LEU A 367 1.40 -16.21 7.45
C LEU A 367 2.65 -17.06 7.79
N LYS A 368 2.44 -18.27 8.31
CA LYS A 368 3.49 -19.25 8.62
C LYS A 368 3.61 -20.32 7.53
N SER A 369 2.87 -20.19 6.44
CA SER A 369 2.94 -21.11 5.31
C SER A 369 4.35 -21.12 4.70
N PRO A 370 4.78 -22.25 4.10
CA PRO A 370 6.12 -22.35 3.56
C PRO A 370 6.50 -21.22 2.59
N LEU A 371 5.58 -20.73 1.76
CA LEU A 371 5.88 -19.62 0.84
C LEU A 371 6.13 -18.32 1.61
N PHE A 372 5.29 -17.98 2.59
CA PHE A 372 5.45 -16.78 3.40
C PHE A 372 6.71 -16.81 4.27
N ILE A 373 7.11 -17.99 4.77
CA ILE A 373 8.38 -18.15 5.49
C ILE A 373 9.58 -17.90 4.56
N LYS A 374 9.53 -18.35 3.29
CA LYS A 374 10.58 -18.02 2.31
C LYS A 374 10.70 -16.52 2.05
N TYR A 375 9.58 -15.79 2.01
CA TYR A 375 9.61 -14.32 1.98
C TYR A 375 10.23 -13.72 3.24
N TYR A 376 9.81 -14.18 4.42
CA TYR A 376 10.34 -13.72 5.70
C TYR A 376 11.86 -13.90 5.81
N GLU A 377 12.38 -15.05 5.37
CA GLU A 377 13.82 -15.37 5.35
C GLU A 377 14.59 -14.57 4.31
N GLY A 378 14.04 -14.48 3.09
CA GLY A 378 14.71 -13.88 1.93
C GLY A 378 14.73 -12.36 1.93
N GLN A 379 13.83 -11.68 2.66
CA GLN A 379 13.75 -10.22 2.66
C GLN A 379 14.82 -9.55 3.55
N PRO A 380 15.53 -8.50 3.08
CA PRO A 380 15.45 -7.94 1.72
C PRO A 380 16.11 -8.87 0.69
N PHE A 381 15.49 -9.01 -0.49
CA PHE A 381 15.98 -9.87 -1.59
C PHE A 381 17.19 -9.26 -2.33
N ASN A 382 17.40 -7.96 -2.18
CA ASN A 382 18.52 -7.24 -2.77
C ASN A 382 18.96 -6.14 -1.82
N GLU A 383 20.27 -5.96 -1.67
CA GLU A 383 20.82 -4.89 -0.86
C GLU A 383 20.72 -3.52 -1.56
N ASN A 384 20.66 -3.47 -2.89
CA ASN A 384 20.19 -2.27 -3.59
C ASN A 384 18.66 -2.21 -3.50
N LEU A 385 18.12 -1.35 -2.62
CA LEU A 385 16.68 -1.26 -2.37
C LEU A 385 15.89 -0.60 -3.53
N LEU A 386 16.55 -0.15 -4.61
CA LEU A 386 15.91 0.17 -5.89
C LEU A 386 15.66 -1.08 -6.75
N ARG A 387 16.05 -2.26 -6.26
CA ARG A 387 15.84 -3.58 -6.87
C ARG A 387 15.09 -4.54 -5.93
N PRO A 388 13.95 -4.14 -5.35
CA PRO A 388 13.37 -4.87 -4.23
C PRO A 388 12.61 -6.14 -4.63
N CYS A 389 12.09 -6.25 -5.85
CA CYS A 389 11.04 -7.22 -6.16
C CYS A 389 11.61 -8.61 -6.50
N PRO A 390 11.10 -9.70 -5.89
CA PRO A 390 11.52 -11.07 -6.21
C PRO A 390 10.99 -11.59 -7.56
N MET A 391 9.98 -10.92 -8.14
CA MET A 391 9.46 -11.23 -9.47
C MET A 391 10.24 -10.51 -10.58
N LEU A 392 10.82 -9.34 -10.27
CA LEU A 392 11.42 -8.46 -11.27
C LEU A 392 12.94 -8.41 -11.10
N GLU A 393 13.46 -7.58 -10.20
CA GLU A 393 14.90 -7.31 -10.14
C GLU A 393 15.75 -8.45 -9.54
N ASN A 394 15.08 -9.48 -9.00
CA ASN A 394 15.67 -10.70 -8.47
C ASN A 394 14.95 -11.93 -9.07
N PRO A 395 14.99 -12.11 -10.40
CA PRO A 395 14.07 -12.96 -11.17
C PRO A 395 14.16 -14.46 -10.84
N ASP A 396 15.24 -14.89 -10.19
CA ASP A 396 15.43 -16.28 -9.80
C ASP A 396 14.83 -16.60 -8.40
N GLU A 397 14.54 -15.57 -7.59
CA GLU A 397 14.02 -15.76 -6.23
C GLU A 397 12.59 -16.29 -6.22
N LEU A 398 11.69 -15.74 -7.06
CA LEU A 398 10.30 -16.19 -7.07
C LEU A 398 10.18 -17.68 -7.44
N GLY A 399 10.80 -18.11 -8.53
CA GLY A 399 10.77 -19.51 -8.97
C GLY A 399 11.35 -20.46 -7.93
N ARG A 400 12.49 -20.09 -7.32
CA ARG A 400 13.11 -20.84 -6.23
C ARG A 400 12.16 -20.98 -5.02
N MET A 401 11.57 -19.87 -4.57
CA MET A 401 10.67 -19.86 -3.41
C MET A 401 9.38 -20.67 -3.68
N VAL A 402 8.80 -20.57 -4.88
CA VAL A 402 7.62 -21.35 -5.26
C VAL A 402 7.94 -22.85 -5.27
N ALA A 403 9.06 -23.24 -5.89
CA ALA A 403 9.49 -24.63 -5.96
C ALA A 403 9.79 -25.23 -4.57
N GLU A 404 10.52 -24.51 -3.72
CA GLU A 404 10.88 -24.97 -2.37
C GLU A 404 9.68 -25.02 -1.40
N SER A 405 8.69 -24.15 -1.59
CA SER A 405 7.50 -24.07 -0.72
C SER A 405 6.39 -25.04 -1.11
N GLY A 406 6.44 -25.60 -2.33
CA GLY A 406 5.35 -26.38 -2.91
C GLY A 406 4.12 -25.54 -3.26
N ALA A 407 4.28 -24.23 -3.41
CA ALA A 407 3.21 -23.35 -3.89
C ALA A 407 2.85 -23.65 -5.34
N HIS A 408 1.61 -23.32 -5.71
CA HIS A 408 1.06 -23.51 -7.05
C HIS A 408 0.42 -22.21 -7.54
N GLY A 409 0.25 -22.08 -8.85
CA GLY A 409 -0.41 -20.92 -9.45
C GLY A 409 -1.87 -20.82 -9.04
N THR A 410 -2.28 -19.62 -8.63
CA THR A 410 -3.63 -19.29 -8.14
C THR A 410 -4.41 -18.38 -9.09
N ASP A 411 -3.86 -18.14 -10.29
CA ASP A 411 -4.58 -17.42 -11.34
C ASP A 411 -5.93 -18.08 -11.63
N LEU A 412 -6.99 -17.29 -11.56
CA LEU A 412 -8.37 -17.77 -11.62
C LEU A 412 -8.81 -18.20 -13.03
N VAL A 413 -8.02 -17.88 -14.06
CA VAL A 413 -8.28 -18.26 -15.46
C VAL A 413 -7.39 -19.40 -15.88
N GLU A 414 -6.10 -19.13 -15.90
CA GLU A 414 -5.10 -20.06 -16.39
C GLU A 414 -3.81 -19.87 -15.61
N PRO A 415 -3.38 -20.88 -14.83
CA PRO A 415 -2.13 -20.80 -14.09
C PRO A 415 -0.95 -20.49 -15.02
N GLU A 416 -0.22 -19.45 -14.65
CA GLU A 416 1.09 -19.08 -15.17
C GLU A 416 2.18 -19.67 -14.26
N THR A 417 3.25 -20.22 -14.83
CA THR A 417 4.39 -20.68 -14.02
C THR A 417 5.36 -19.52 -13.71
N PRO A 418 6.16 -19.62 -12.63
CA PRO A 418 7.17 -18.61 -12.34
C PRO A 418 8.18 -18.42 -13.48
N GLU A 419 8.48 -19.46 -14.24
CA GLU A 419 9.36 -19.41 -15.40
C GLU A 419 8.74 -18.62 -16.56
N GLU A 420 7.46 -18.86 -16.89
CA GLU A 420 6.73 -18.09 -17.92
C GLU A 420 6.67 -16.60 -17.54
N LEU A 421 6.40 -16.30 -16.27
CA LEU A 421 6.41 -14.92 -15.76
C LEU A 421 7.82 -14.30 -15.86
N ARG A 422 8.86 -15.04 -15.49
CA ARG A 422 10.26 -14.62 -15.60
C ARG A 422 10.67 -14.32 -17.04
N GLU A 423 10.25 -15.15 -18.00
CA GLU A 423 10.54 -14.94 -19.43
C GLU A 423 10.02 -13.58 -19.92
N LYS A 424 8.87 -13.12 -19.40
CA LYS A 424 8.29 -11.81 -19.73
C LYS A 424 9.04 -10.64 -19.11
N THR A 425 9.64 -10.82 -17.92
CA THR A 425 10.11 -9.70 -17.09
C THR A 425 11.63 -9.55 -17.02
N VAL A 426 12.39 -10.62 -17.28
CA VAL A 426 13.85 -10.63 -17.06
C VAL A 426 14.60 -9.57 -17.86
N ALA A 427 14.20 -9.33 -19.12
CA ALA A 427 14.84 -8.32 -19.96
C ALA A 427 14.72 -6.91 -19.35
N VAL A 428 13.53 -6.54 -18.85
CA VAL A 428 13.30 -5.24 -18.20
C VAL A 428 14.10 -5.12 -16.90
N ALA A 429 14.23 -6.21 -16.14
CA ALA A 429 15.05 -6.23 -14.93
C ALA A 429 16.55 -6.05 -15.22
N GLU A 430 17.06 -6.68 -16.29
CA GLU A 430 18.44 -6.54 -16.75
C GLU A 430 18.76 -5.12 -17.22
N GLU A 431 17.82 -4.47 -17.93
CA GLU A 431 17.95 -3.07 -18.34
C GLU A 431 17.94 -2.10 -17.16
N TRP A 432 17.14 -2.38 -16.12
CA TRP A 432 17.08 -1.53 -14.93
C TRP A 432 18.32 -1.64 -14.05
N LYS A 433 18.94 -2.82 -13.97
CA LYS A 433 20.09 -3.08 -13.09
C LYS A 433 21.20 -2.01 -13.15
N PRO A 434 21.79 -1.66 -14.31
CA PRO A 434 22.85 -0.65 -14.37
C PRO A 434 22.37 0.76 -13.98
N VAL A 435 21.09 1.09 -14.23
CA VAL A 435 20.50 2.37 -13.81
C VAL A 435 20.36 2.42 -12.29
N ALA A 436 19.84 1.36 -11.68
CA ALA A 436 19.72 1.23 -10.24
C ALA A 436 21.07 1.28 -9.54
N GLU A 437 22.11 0.64 -10.08
CA GLU A 437 23.47 0.66 -9.54
C GLU A 437 24.07 2.06 -9.59
N ARG A 438 23.91 2.77 -10.72
CA ARG A 438 24.33 4.16 -10.86
C ARG A 438 23.61 5.06 -9.85
N LEU A 439 22.29 4.97 -9.77
CA LEU A 439 21.47 5.77 -8.84
C LEU A 439 21.88 5.50 -7.39
N TRP A 440 22.05 4.23 -7.02
CA TRP A 440 22.37 3.81 -5.65
C TRP A 440 23.69 4.42 -5.16
N ARG A 441 24.69 4.48 -6.04
CA ARG A 441 26.05 4.95 -5.77
C ARG A 441 26.27 6.44 -6.04
N ASP A 442 25.24 7.15 -6.45
CA ASP A 442 25.30 8.59 -6.71
C ASP A 442 25.54 9.35 -5.40
N GLU A 443 26.76 9.85 -5.19
CA GLU A 443 27.16 10.60 -3.98
C GLU A 443 26.42 11.93 -3.83
N ASP A 444 25.89 12.47 -4.94
CA ASP A 444 25.16 13.73 -4.97
C ASP A 444 23.65 13.55 -4.63
N ASP A 445 23.15 12.31 -4.57
CA ASP A 445 21.76 12.00 -4.20
C ASP A 445 21.53 12.20 -2.68
N GLU A 446 20.41 12.83 -2.30
CA GLU A 446 20.07 13.11 -0.91
C GLU A 446 19.95 11.84 -0.04
N MET A 447 19.67 10.70 -0.66
CA MET A 447 19.56 9.40 0.00
C MET A 447 20.91 8.69 0.17
N PHE A 448 21.99 9.12 -0.49
CA PHE A 448 23.28 8.41 -0.50
C PHE A 448 23.79 8.03 0.89
N LYS A 449 23.76 8.99 1.84
CA LYS A 449 24.19 8.74 3.23
C LYS A 449 23.30 7.73 3.92
N LYS A 450 21.99 7.77 3.67
CA LYS A 450 21.05 6.81 4.25
C LYS A 450 21.26 5.42 3.66
N ARG A 451 21.58 5.30 2.37
CA ARG A 451 21.81 3.99 1.72
C ARG A 451 22.93 3.16 2.33
N HIS A 452 23.82 3.80 3.09
CA HIS A 452 24.87 3.12 3.85
C HIS A 452 24.40 2.57 5.21
N ASP A 453 23.23 2.99 5.69
CA ASP A 453 22.58 2.43 6.86
C ASP A 453 21.96 1.07 6.50
N PRO A 454 22.49 -0.06 7.02
CA PRO A 454 21.98 -1.39 6.71
C PRO A 454 20.55 -1.63 7.23
N TYR A 455 20.06 -0.78 8.12
CA TYR A 455 18.73 -0.86 8.70
C TYR A 455 17.75 0.18 8.13
N GLN A 456 18.12 0.85 7.02
CA GLN A 456 17.25 1.84 6.38
C GLN A 456 15.87 1.26 6.03
N GLY A 457 14.82 1.84 6.63
CA GLY A 457 13.44 1.45 6.38
C GLY A 457 13.01 0.16 7.09
N LEU A 458 13.84 -0.37 7.99
CA LEU A 458 13.57 -1.55 8.82
C LEU A 458 13.15 -1.12 10.23
N ASP A 459 12.39 -1.98 10.90
CA ASP A 459 12.10 -1.84 12.34
C ASP A 459 12.98 -2.76 13.19
N SER A 460 13.06 -2.50 14.50
CA SER A 460 13.92 -3.27 15.43
C SER A 460 13.59 -4.76 15.49
N VAL A 461 12.36 -5.17 15.14
CA VAL A 461 12.00 -6.60 15.10
C VAL A 461 12.63 -7.28 13.89
N GLU A 462 12.81 -6.55 12.79
CA GLU A 462 13.53 -7.02 11.62
C GLU A 462 15.04 -7.13 11.90
N GLU A 463 15.62 -6.24 12.70
CA GLU A 463 17.02 -6.38 13.18
C GLU A 463 17.20 -7.70 13.94
N HIS A 464 16.34 -7.97 14.93
CA HIS A 464 16.35 -9.23 15.67
C HIS A 464 16.09 -10.45 14.75
N LYS A 465 15.36 -10.28 13.63
CA LYS A 465 15.17 -11.35 12.65
C LYS A 465 16.50 -11.74 12.01
N PHE A 466 17.30 -10.78 11.57
CA PHE A 466 18.57 -11.07 10.90
C PHE A 466 19.54 -11.80 11.82
N GLU A 467 19.61 -11.41 13.10
CA GLU A 467 20.39 -12.11 14.11
C GLU A 467 19.95 -13.58 14.25
N ARG A 468 18.64 -13.85 14.30
CA ARG A 468 18.11 -15.23 14.36
C ARG A 468 18.42 -16.04 13.11
N LEU A 469 18.44 -15.41 11.94
CA LEU A 469 18.75 -16.04 10.66
C LEU A 469 20.27 -16.16 10.42
N GLY A 470 21.10 -15.54 11.26
CA GLY A 470 22.55 -15.49 11.07
C GLY A 470 22.98 -14.67 9.85
N ARG A 471 22.19 -13.67 9.45
CA ARG A 471 22.51 -12.74 8.35
C ARG A 471 23.34 -11.57 8.87
N ASP A 472 24.47 -11.30 8.21
CA ASP A 472 25.30 -10.13 8.48
C ASP A 472 24.91 -9.01 7.52
N VAL A 473 23.80 -8.34 7.83
CA VAL A 473 23.24 -7.29 6.95
C VAL A 473 24.17 -6.08 6.82
N GLU A 474 25.06 -5.85 7.78
CA GLU A 474 26.07 -4.79 7.67
C GLU A 474 27.10 -5.14 6.60
N ALA A 475 27.60 -6.37 6.60
CA ALA A 475 28.52 -6.85 5.56
C ALA A 475 27.84 -6.96 4.19
N GLU A 476 26.61 -7.47 4.13
CA GLU A 476 25.80 -7.54 2.91
C GLU A 476 25.61 -6.12 2.30
N ARG A 477 25.25 -5.14 3.14
CA ARG A 477 25.09 -3.75 2.71
C ARG A 477 26.40 -3.15 2.21
N ALA A 478 27.49 -3.32 2.96
CA ALA A 478 28.80 -2.78 2.61
C ALA A 478 29.31 -3.31 1.26
N ALA A 479 29.04 -4.58 0.95
CA ALA A 479 29.44 -5.19 -0.31
C ALA A 479 28.91 -4.41 -1.54
N THR A 480 27.70 -3.84 -1.47
CA THR A 480 27.07 -3.10 -2.58
C THR A 480 27.81 -1.84 -3.03
N PHE A 481 28.69 -1.29 -2.17
CA PHE A 481 29.48 -0.10 -2.44
C PHE A 481 30.95 -0.39 -2.78
N THR A 482 31.36 -1.67 -2.76
CA THR A 482 32.76 -2.07 -2.96
C THR A 482 33.04 -2.79 -4.28
N GLU A 483 32.02 -3.40 -4.89
CA GLU A 483 32.08 -3.98 -6.25
C GLU A 483 31.96 -2.90 -7.33
#